data_AF-A0A3B6FZ69-F1
#
_entry.id   AF-A0A3B6FZ69-F1
#
_cell.length_a   1.000
_cell.length_b   1.000
_cell.length_c   1.000
_cell.angle_alpha   90.00
_cell.angle_beta   90.00
_cell.angle_gamma   90.00
#
_symmetry.space_group_name_H-M   'P 1'
#
loop_
_entity.id
_entity.type
_entity.pdbx_description
1 polymer ?
#
loop_
_entity_poly.entity_id
_entity_poly.type
_entity_poly.pdbx_seq_one_letter_code
_entity_poly.pdbx_strand_id
1 'polypeptide(L)'
;MARELSKKNLEMVLMQAMMAAKNVRTQHDRLLELRRRLQRHQADADADAKLGEIASDVFKVYYFGLDAGAKMLSVCLKIAVENLAVSTVNIAFALMPGEQLYDALLAQRLPARPTTQAQAIARVDSAILAVMMLGEHHLPRCVECLVGGRAPVRGKPDSSPDRDDDPVAAATEGLAKVGLSDASATAKTGSKPRDTASGRDADKALDYLCRAIRMTTLAIKHIDVVVAVLSRFLDPDELARLAEISQPTTSPDPSTD
;
A
#
# COMPACT_ATOMS: atom_id res chain seq x y z
N MET A 1 17.31 -29.21 1.98
CA MET A 1 16.86 -28.89 0.60
C MET A 1 15.43 -28.41 0.66
N ALA A 2 15.07 -27.38 -0.09
CA ALA A 2 13.67 -26.94 -0.22
C ALA A 2 12.85 -28.01 -0.94
N ARG A 3 11.63 -28.28 -0.45
CA ARG A 3 10.70 -29.22 -1.09
C ARG A 3 9.85 -28.49 -2.13
N GLU A 4 9.47 -29.21 -3.18
CA GLU A 4 8.45 -28.70 -4.10
C GLU A 4 7.08 -28.73 -3.42
N LEU A 5 6.22 -27.77 -3.76
CA LEU A 5 4.85 -27.74 -3.28
C LEU A 5 4.06 -28.86 -3.95
N SER A 6 3.13 -29.46 -3.20
CA SER A 6 2.09 -30.30 -3.81
C SER A 6 1.26 -29.47 -4.79
N LYS A 7 0.68 -30.12 -5.79
CA LYS A 7 -0.17 -29.46 -6.81
C LYS A 7 -1.25 -28.57 -6.19
N LYS A 8 -1.99 -29.09 -5.20
CA LYS A 8 -3.02 -28.35 -4.45
C LYS A 8 -2.47 -27.10 -3.75
N ASN A 9 -1.29 -27.20 -3.14
CA ASN A 9 -0.67 -26.07 -2.45
C ASN A 9 -0.15 -25.03 -3.44
N LEU A 10 0.38 -25.47 -4.58
CA LEU A 10 0.82 -24.61 -5.66
C LEU A 10 -0.35 -23.81 -6.26
N GLU A 11 -1.49 -24.46 -6.53
CA GLU A 11 -2.73 -23.80 -6.99
C GLU A 11 -3.18 -22.72 -6.01
N MET A 12 -3.19 -23.04 -4.71
CA MET A 12 -3.59 -22.09 -3.67
C MET A 12 -2.64 -20.89 -3.58
N VAL A 13 -1.33 -21.12 -3.62
CA VAL A 13 -0.31 -20.06 -3.64
C VAL A 13 -0.47 -19.18 -4.88
N LEU A 14 -0.70 -19.78 -6.04
CA LEU A 14 -0.85 -19.04 -7.29
C LEU A 14 -2.12 -18.18 -7.28
N MET A 15 -3.25 -18.73 -6.84
CA MET A 15 -4.51 -18.01 -6.69
C MET A 15 -4.36 -16.79 -5.77
N GLN A 16 -3.74 -16.97 -4.60
CA GLN A 16 -3.49 -15.89 -3.65
C GLN A 16 -2.56 -14.82 -4.23
N ALA A 17 -1.50 -15.21 -4.95
CA ALA A 17 -0.60 -14.27 -5.62
C ALA A 17 -1.31 -13.47 -6.72
N MET A 18 -2.18 -14.10 -7.52
CA MET A 18 -2.96 -13.43 -8.56
C MET A 18 -3.95 -12.43 -7.98
N MET A 19 -4.68 -12.80 -6.92
CA MET A 19 -5.57 -11.89 -6.20
C MET A 19 -4.81 -10.74 -5.53
N ALA A 20 -3.62 -11.00 -4.97
CA ALA A 20 -2.76 -9.95 -4.43
C ALA A 20 -2.33 -8.97 -5.52
N ALA A 21 -1.90 -9.48 -6.68
CA ALA A 21 -1.50 -8.66 -7.83
C ALA A 21 -2.61 -7.68 -8.24
N LYS A 22 -3.84 -8.18 -8.31
CA LYS A 22 -5.02 -7.36 -8.61
C LYS A 22 -5.21 -6.24 -7.61
N ASN A 23 -5.22 -6.56 -6.31
CA ASN A 23 -5.40 -5.57 -5.25
C ASN A 23 -4.31 -4.49 -5.29
N VAL A 24 -3.04 -4.91 -5.39
CA VAL A 24 -1.89 -3.99 -5.40
C VAL A 24 -1.89 -3.11 -6.65
N ARG A 25 -2.26 -3.63 -7.83
CA ARG A 25 -2.40 -2.83 -9.07
C ARG A 25 -3.49 -1.78 -8.97
N THR A 26 -4.67 -2.13 -8.48
CA THR A 26 -5.76 -1.16 -8.27
C THR A 26 -5.31 0.00 -7.37
N GLN A 27 -4.52 -0.30 -6.33
CA GLN A 27 -3.98 0.73 -5.44
C GLN A 27 -2.85 1.54 -6.09
N HIS A 28 -2.00 0.92 -6.90
CA HIS A 28 -1.01 1.64 -7.71
C HIS A 28 -1.65 2.70 -8.61
N ASP A 29 -2.73 2.35 -9.31
CA ASP A 29 -3.41 3.27 -10.22
C ASP A 29 -4.07 4.43 -9.46
N ARG A 30 -4.63 4.16 -8.27
CA ARG A 30 -5.11 5.20 -7.35
C ARG A 30 -4.00 6.13 -6.89
N LEU A 31 -2.83 5.60 -6.53
CA LEU A 31 -1.67 6.44 -6.16
C LEU A 31 -1.20 7.32 -7.30
N LEU A 32 -1.21 6.81 -8.54
CA LEU A 32 -0.88 7.61 -9.74
C LEU A 32 -1.89 8.73 -10.00
N GLU A 33 -3.18 8.50 -9.75
CA GLU A 33 -4.19 9.56 -9.80
C GLU A 33 -3.98 10.59 -8.69
N LEU A 34 -3.75 10.16 -7.45
CA LEU A 34 -3.48 11.06 -6.33
C LEU A 34 -2.24 11.92 -6.57
N ARG A 35 -1.18 11.38 -7.18
CA ARG A 35 0.00 12.16 -7.56
C ARG A 35 -0.37 13.26 -8.54
N ARG A 36 -1.16 12.95 -9.57
CA ARG A 36 -1.62 13.93 -10.56
C ARG A 36 -2.51 15.00 -9.93
N ARG A 37 -3.37 14.64 -8.98
CA ARG A 37 -4.21 15.59 -8.21
C ARG A 37 -3.34 16.52 -7.37
N LEU A 38 -2.36 15.99 -6.64
CA LEU A 38 -1.46 16.78 -5.81
C LEU A 38 -0.58 17.72 -6.63
N GLN A 39 -0.06 17.26 -7.78
CA GLN A 39 0.70 18.12 -8.70
C GLN A 39 -0.15 19.26 -9.28
N ARG A 40 -1.41 19.00 -9.63
CA ARG A 40 -2.35 20.05 -10.07
C ARG A 40 -2.65 21.05 -8.96
N HIS A 41 -2.73 20.57 -7.73
CA HIS A 41 -2.97 21.40 -6.55
C HIS A 41 -1.79 22.35 -6.28
N GLN A 42 -0.55 21.90 -6.42
CA GLN A 42 0.63 22.78 -6.30
C GLN A 42 0.63 23.95 -7.28
N ALA A 43 -0.10 23.85 -8.40
CA ALA A 43 -0.25 24.91 -9.38
C ALA A 43 -1.42 25.88 -9.07
N ASP A 44 -2.20 25.64 -8.02
CA ASP A 44 -3.44 26.36 -7.67
C ASP A 44 -3.36 26.89 -6.22
N ALA A 45 -3.27 28.21 -6.06
CA ALA A 45 -2.83 28.84 -4.81
C ALA A 45 -3.85 28.84 -3.64
N ASP A 46 -5.10 28.39 -3.85
CA ASP A 46 -6.22 28.67 -2.93
C ASP A 46 -7.05 27.43 -2.55
N ALA A 47 -6.40 26.34 -2.15
CA ALA A 47 -7.04 25.01 -2.17
C ALA A 47 -6.86 24.15 -0.91
N ASP A 48 -6.85 24.73 0.29
CA ASP A 48 -6.64 23.97 1.53
C ASP A 48 -7.64 22.83 1.81
N ALA A 49 -8.91 22.97 1.36
CA ALA A 49 -9.92 21.91 1.48
C ALA A 49 -9.61 20.69 0.59
N LYS A 50 -8.99 20.91 -0.58
CA LYS A 50 -8.63 19.84 -1.52
C LYS A 50 -7.48 18.97 -0.98
N LEU A 51 -6.60 19.51 -0.13
CA LEU A 51 -5.52 18.74 0.50
C LEU A 51 -6.04 17.73 1.53
N GLY A 52 -7.05 18.10 2.31
CA GLY A 52 -7.71 17.19 3.25
C GLY A 52 -8.38 16.00 2.56
N GLU A 53 -8.99 16.23 1.40
CA GLU A 53 -9.56 15.18 0.57
C GLU A 53 -8.47 14.24 0.00
N ILE A 54 -7.38 14.80 -0.53
CA ILE A 54 -6.23 14.02 -1.00
C ILE A 54 -5.64 13.18 0.14
N ALA A 55 -5.50 13.75 1.34
CA ALA A 55 -5.00 13.03 2.51
C ALA A 55 -5.91 11.86 2.91
N SER A 56 -7.23 12.07 2.92
CA SER A 56 -8.23 11.02 3.16
C SER A 56 -8.11 9.89 2.12
N ASP A 57 -7.97 10.24 0.83
CA ASP A 57 -7.86 9.23 -0.21
C ASP A 57 -6.52 8.47 -0.18
N VAL A 58 -5.42 9.12 0.21
CA VAL A 58 -4.13 8.45 0.48
C VAL A 58 -4.30 7.44 1.63
N PHE A 59 -5.03 7.79 2.69
CA PHE A 59 -5.31 6.88 3.79
C PHE A 59 -6.16 5.67 3.36
N LYS A 60 -7.19 5.90 2.54
CA LYS A 60 -8.03 4.83 1.98
C LYS A 60 -7.23 3.83 1.16
N VAL A 61 -6.22 4.27 0.41
CA VAL A 61 -5.37 3.37 -0.38
C VAL A 61 -4.73 2.28 0.48
N TYR A 62 -4.30 2.63 1.69
CA TYR A 62 -3.73 1.66 2.63
C TYR A 62 -4.77 0.63 3.10
N TYR A 63 -5.91 1.09 3.60
CA TYR A 63 -6.93 0.23 4.21
C TYR A 63 -7.71 -0.61 3.20
N PHE A 64 -8.01 -0.09 2.02
CA PHE A 64 -8.94 -0.75 1.09
C PHE A 64 -8.30 -1.71 0.09
N GLY A 65 -6.96 -1.82 0.01
CA GLY A 65 -6.37 -2.79 -0.94
C GLY A 65 -4.94 -3.21 -0.70
N LEU A 66 -4.10 -2.36 -0.09
CA LEU A 66 -2.72 -2.77 0.21
C LEU A 66 -2.67 -3.80 1.33
N ASP A 67 -3.44 -3.60 2.41
CA ASP A 67 -3.55 -4.57 3.51
C ASP A 67 -4.15 -5.91 3.03
N ALA A 68 -5.19 -5.86 2.20
CA ALA A 68 -5.77 -7.06 1.59
C ALA A 68 -4.75 -7.83 0.74
N GLY A 69 -4.00 -7.12 -0.12
CA GLY A 69 -2.92 -7.71 -0.91
C GLY A 69 -1.81 -8.31 -0.04
N ALA A 70 -1.39 -7.62 1.02
CA ALA A 70 -0.37 -8.11 1.95
C ALA A 70 -0.83 -9.39 2.68
N LYS A 71 -2.10 -9.46 3.10
CA LYS A 71 -2.69 -10.67 3.71
C LYS A 71 -2.67 -11.86 2.76
N MET A 72 -3.06 -11.67 1.50
CA MET A 72 -2.99 -12.72 0.47
C MET A 72 -1.56 -13.21 0.25
N LEU A 73 -0.58 -12.31 0.16
CA LEU A 73 0.84 -12.68 0.04
C LEU A 73 1.35 -13.42 1.29
N SER A 74 0.87 -13.03 2.48
CA SER A 74 1.22 -13.68 3.74
C SER A 74 0.71 -15.13 3.79
N VAL A 75 -0.47 -15.40 3.21
CA VAL A 75 -0.98 -16.77 3.02
C VAL A 75 -0.05 -17.58 2.11
N CYS A 76 0.42 -17.00 1.00
CA CYS A 76 1.40 -17.67 0.12
C CYS A 76 2.65 -18.11 0.89
N LEU A 77 3.21 -17.19 1.70
CA LEU A 77 4.42 -17.45 2.47
C LEU A 77 4.17 -18.50 3.56
N LYS A 78 3.03 -18.44 4.24
CA LYS A 78 2.63 -19.43 5.26
C LYS A 78 2.58 -20.84 4.68
N ILE A 79 1.89 -21.03 3.56
CA ILE A 79 1.79 -22.33 2.89
C ILE A 79 3.19 -22.84 2.53
N ALA A 80 4.04 -21.98 1.99
CA ALA A 80 5.38 -22.37 1.59
C ALA A 80 6.28 -22.78 2.78
N VAL A 81 6.20 -22.07 3.90
CA VAL A 81 6.97 -22.39 5.11
C VAL A 81 6.48 -23.70 5.73
N GLU A 82 5.17 -23.87 5.90
CA GLU A 82 4.58 -25.09 6.47
C GLU A 82 4.89 -26.35 5.64
N ASN A 83 5.13 -26.20 4.33
CA ASN A 83 5.49 -27.28 3.43
C ASN A 83 6.99 -27.40 3.15
N LEU A 84 7.84 -26.67 3.87
CA LEU A 84 9.30 -26.68 3.72
C LEU A 84 9.79 -26.30 2.31
N ALA A 85 8.98 -25.53 1.57
CA ALA A 85 9.35 -24.99 0.25
C ALA A 85 10.28 -23.79 0.36
N VAL A 86 10.25 -23.08 1.50
CA VAL A 86 11.23 -22.05 1.87
C VAL A 86 11.47 -22.12 3.38
N SER A 87 12.71 -21.93 3.80
CA SER A 87 13.14 -22.12 5.19
C SER A 87 13.18 -20.84 6.04
N THR A 88 13.18 -19.65 5.42
CA THR A 88 13.41 -18.39 6.14
C THR A 88 12.67 -17.22 5.51
N VAL A 89 11.99 -16.45 6.35
CA VAL A 89 11.62 -15.04 6.09
C VAL A 89 12.87 -14.20 6.37
N ASN A 90 13.17 -13.20 5.54
CA ASN A 90 14.37 -12.39 5.73
C ASN A 90 14.19 -11.38 6.88
N ILE A 91 14.52 -11.82 8.10
CA ILE A 91 14.41 -11.03 9.34
C ILE A 91 15.27 -9.76 9.30
N ALA A 92 16.33 -9.71 8.49
CA ALA A 92 17.21 -8.54 8.41
C ALA A 92 16.46 -7.28 7.97
N PHE A 93 15.41 -7.43 7.15
CA PHE A 93 14.58 -6.30 6.74
C PHE A 93 13.68 -5.79 7.87
N ALA A 94 13.22 -6.64 8.78
CA ALA A 94 12.39 -6.22 9.93
C ALA A 94 13.15 -5.36 10.94
N LEU A 95 14.49 -5.48 10.97
CA LEU A 95 15.37 -4.73 11.87
C LEU A 95 15.99 -3.48 11.21
N MET A 96 15.76 -3.30 9.90
CA MET A 96 16.39 -2.24 9.13
C MET A 96 15.61 -0.92 9.29
N PRO A 97 16.30 0.22 9.51
CA PRO A 97 15.66 1.54 9.50
C PRO A 97 14.92 1.81 8.18
N GLY A 98 13.81 2.55 8.23
CA GLY A 98 12.92 2.75 7.07
C GLY A 98 13.63 3.21 5.78
N GLU A 99 14.52 4.20 5.86
CA GLU A 99 15.27 4.68 4.69
C GLU A 99 16.25 3.62 4.14
N GLN A 100 16.95 2.90 5.02
CA GLN A 100 17.84 1.82 4.60
C GLN A 100 17.05 0.66 3.97
N LEU A 101 15.88 0.36 4.53
CA LEU A 101 14.98 -0.67 4.00
C LEU A 101 14.45 -0.26 2.62
N TYR A 102 14.10 1.01 2.43
CA TYR A 102 13.72 1.56 1.13
C TYR A 102 14.83 1.38 0.08
N ASP A 103 16.06 1.76 0.40
CA ASP A 103 17.21 1.63 -0.51
C ASP A 103 17.54 0.16 -0.82
N ALA A 104 17.50 -0.70 0.20
CA ALA A 104 17.76 -2.13 0.06
C ALA A 104 16.67 -2.83 -0.78
N LEU A 105 15.41 -2.40 -0.68
CA LEU A 105 14.33 -2.87 -1.55
C LEU A 105 14.52 -2.35 -2.98
N LEU A 106 14.89 -1.09 -3.17
CA LEU A 106 15.17 -0.55 -4.51
C LEU A 106 16.33 -1.27 -5.21
N ALA A 107 17.35 -1.71 -4.48
CA ALA A 107 18.43 -2.53 -5.03
C ALA A 107 17.93 -3.88 -5.60
N GLN A 108 16.76 -4.37 -5.17
CA GLN A 108 16.14 -5.59 -5.68
C GLN A 108 15.35 -5.38 -6.98
N ARG A 109 15.48 -4.23 -7.65
CA ARG A 109 14.73 -3.91 -8.89
C ARG A 109 15.17 -4.71 -10.13
N LEU A 110 16.34 -5.37 -10.08
CA LEU A 110 16.91 -6.20 -11.17
C LEU A 110 17.44 -7.57 -10.70
N PRO A 111 16.68 -8.34 -9.92
CA PRO A 111 17.24 -9.52 -9.32
C PRO A 111 17.08 -10.71 -10.29
N ALA A 112 18.03 -11.65 -10.29
CA ALA A 112 18.04 -12.76 -11.25
C ALA A 112 16.66 -13.44 -11.35
N ARG A 113 16.22 -13.75 -12.58
CA ARG A 113 14.91 -14.38 -12.83
C ARG A 113 14.88 -15.71 -12.06
N PRO A 114 13.92 -15.91 -11.14
CA PRO A 114 13.77 -17.18 -10.45
C PRO A 114 13.56 -18.32 -11.44
N THR A 115 14.29 -19.42 -11.24
CA THR A 115 14.15 -20.63 -12.06
C THR A 115 13.50 -21.78 -11.30
N THR A 116 13.35 -21.66 -9.98
CA THR A 116 12.74 -22.68 -9.10
C THR A 116 11.55 -22.14 -8.32
N GLN A 117 10.68 -23.03 -7.82
CA GLN A 117 9.57 -22.64 -6.94
C GLN A 117 10.07 -21.91 -5.68
N ALA A 118 11.13 -22.41 -5.04
CA ALA A 118 11.69 -21.78 -3.84
C ALA A 118 12.20 -20.35 -4.11
N GLN A 119 12.90 -20.12 -5.23
CA GLN A 119 13.36 -18.79 -5.61
C GLN A 119 12.18 -17.86 -5.98
N ALA A 120 11.12 -18.40 -6.60
CA ALA A 120 9.93 -17.63 -6.89
C ALA A 120 9.22 -17.22 -5.60
N ILE A 121 9.00 -18.16 -4.67
CA ILE A 121 8.35 -17.88 -3.40
C ILE A 121 9.16 -16.90 -2.55
N ALA A 122 10.50 -16.92 -2.61
CA ALA A 122 11.32 -15.91 -1.94
C ALA A 122 11.02 -14.47 -2.39
N ARG A 123 10.44 -14.27 -3.60
CA ARG A 123 9.98 -12.94 -4.07
C ARG A 123 8.69 -12.48 -3.39
N VAL A 124 7.89 -13.40 -2.84
CA VAL A 124 6.70 -13.06 -2.06
C VAL A 124 7.11 -12.25 -0.83
N ASP A 125 8.20 -12.62 -0.17
CA ASP A 125 8.75 -11.88 0.98
C ASP A 125 9.14 -10.45 0.59
N SER A 126 9.90 -10.29 -0.52
CA SER A 126 10.22 -8.96 -1.07
C SER A 126 8.97 -8.13 -1.40
N ALA A 127 7.91 -8.76 -1.93
CA ALA A 127 6.65 -8.07 -2.22
C ALA A 127 5.93 -7.62 -0.95
N ILE A 128 5.88 -8.46 0.09
CA ILE A 128 5.28 -8.12 1.39
C ILE A 128 6.03 -6.94 2.02
N LEU A 129 7.35 -6.99 2.06
CA LEU A 129 8.18 -5.93 2.63
C LEU A 129 7.99 -4.59 1.92
N ALA A 130 7.89 -4.60 0.59
CA ALA A 130 7.59 -3.39 -0.19
C ALA A 130 6.20 -2.81 0.14
N VAL A 131 5.18 -3.67 0.32
CA VAL A 131 3.82 -3.24 0.71
C VAL A 131 3.78 -2.74 2.16
N MET A 132 4.52 -3.38 3.07
CA MET A 132 4.64 -2.91 4.46
C MET A 132 5.34 -1.55 4.53
N MET A 133 6.45 -1.36 3.80
CA MET A 133 7.15 -0.08 3.73
C MET A 133 6.26 1.06 3.23
N LEU A 134 5.37 0.76 2.31
CA LEU A 134 4.38 1.71 1.82
C LEU A 134 3.40 2.10 2.93
N GLY A 135 2.82 1.11 3.60
CA GLY A 135 1.76 1.29 4.59
C GLY A 135 2.21 1.81 5.96
N GLU A 136 3.41 1.45 6.40
CA GLU A 136 3.92 1.82 7.72
C GLU A 136 4.78 3.09 7.70
N HIS A 137 5.31 3.46 6.53
CA HIS A 137 6.23 4.58 6.41
C HIS A 137 5.76 5.64 5.43
N HIS A 138 5.69 5.33 4.14
CA HIS A 138 5.51 6.36 3.12
C HIS A 138 4.11 7.00 3.12
N LEU A 139 3.04 6.22 3.17
CA LEU A 139 1.67 6.76 3.15
C LEU A 139 1.35 7.56 4.43
N PRO A 140 1.69 7.09 5.65
CA PRO A 140 1.51 7.89 6.86
C PRO A 140 2.25 9.23 6.81
N ARG A 141 3.52 9.25 6.37
CA ARG A 141 4.30 10.48 6.22
C ARG A 141 3.74 11.42 5.14
N CYS A 142 3.20 10.86 4.06
CA CYS A 142 2.48 11.65 3.05
C CYS A 142 1.28 12.36 3.66
N VAL A 143 0.44 11.66 4.44
CA VAL A 143 -0.72 12.24 5.14
C VAL A 143 -0.30 13.29 6.15
N GLU A 144 0.76 13.06 6.94
CA GLU A 144 1.33 14.07 7.86
C GLU A 144 1.63 15.38 7.14
N CYS A 145 2.35 15.31 6.03
CA CYS A 145 2.74 16.46 5.24
C CYS A 145 1.54 17.19 4.61
N LEU A 146 0.48 16.47 4.23
CA LEU A 146 -0.72 17.07 3.63
C LEU A 146 -1.61 17.80 4.66
N VAL A 147 -1.67 17.30 5.89
CA VAL A 147 -2.62 17.76 6.91
C VAL A 147 -1.96 18.76 7.88
N GLY A 148 -0.64 18.65 8.07
CA GLY A 148 0.15 19.50 8.95
C GLY A 148 0.18 19.04 10.41
N GLY A 149 0.14 17.72 10.64
CA GLY A 149 0.08 17.10 11.98
C GLY A 149 0.75 15.72 12.03
N ARG A 150 0.54 14.97 13.14
CA ARG A 150 1.06 13.60 13.33
C ARG A 150 0.28 12.57 12.53
N ALA A 151 0.96 11.51 12.08
CA ALA A 151 0.38 10.46 11.24
C ALA A 151 -0.73 9.73 11.97
N PRO A 152 -1.77 9.27 11.25
CA PRO A 152 -2.64 8.25 11.80
C PRO A 152 -1.81 6.99 12.10
N VAL A 153 -1.75 6.60 13.38
CA VAL A 153 -0.99 5.42 13.84
C VAL A 153 -1.78 4.15 13.54
N ARG A 154 -1.09 3.14 13.02
CA ARG A 154 -1.65 1.80 12.76
C ARG A 154 -2.23 1.21 14.06
N GLY A 155 -3.54 0.94 14.09
CA GLY A 155 -4.13 -0.01 15.03
C GLY A 155 -4.72 0.51 16.35
N LYS A 156 -5.02 1.81 16.51
CA LYS A 156 -5.88 2.27 17.60
C LYS A 156 -7.08 3.07 17.08
N PRO A 157 -8.31 2.53 17.15
CA PRO A 157 -9.47 3.38 17.37
C PRO A 157 -9.24 4.05 18.74
N ASP A 158 -9.42 5.36 18.83
CA ASP A 158 -9.44 6.02 20.12
C ASP A 158 -10.43 5.28 21.02
N SER A 159 -9.93 4.80 22.15
CA SER A 159 -10.67 3.93 23.06
C SER A 159 -11.73 4.75 23.80
N SER A 160 -12.88 4.94 23.16
CA SER A 160 -14.14 5.28 23.82
C SER A 160 -15.08 4.10 23.62
N PRO A 161 -15.52 3.41 24.69
CA PRO A 161 -16.14 2.09 24.58
C PRO A 161 -17.63 2.16 24.26
N ASP A 162 -18.06 2.97 23.28
CA ASP A 162 -19.50 3.08 22.96
C ASP A 162 -19.87 3.63 21.57
N ARG A 163 -19.01 3.51 20.55
CA ARG A 163 -19.43 3.85 19.17
C ARG A 163 -18.96 2.83 18.14
N ASP A 164 -19.92 2.26 17.43
CA ASP A 164 -19.76 1.60 16.13
C ASP A 164 -19.40 2.64 15.05
N ASP A 165 -18.31 3.39 15.25
CA ASP A 165 -17.85 4.38 14.28
C ASP A 165 -16.88 3.72 13.29
N ASP A 166 -17.23 3.85 12.00
CA ASP A 166 -16.36 3.50 10.87
C ASP A 166 -14.98 4.16 11.06
N PRO A 167 -13.87 3.40 11.08
CA PRO A 167 -12.53 3.96 11.25
C PRO A 167 -12.17 5.01 10.19
N VAL A 168 -12.83 4.99 9.03
CA VAL A 168 -12.70 6.01 7.97
C VAL A 168 -13.43 7.30 8.36
N ALA A 169 -14.63 7.20 8.96
CA ALA A 169 -15.40 8.33 9.46
C ALA A 169 -14.67 9.02 10.63
N ALA A 170 -14.13 8.25 11.59
CA ALA A 170 -13.35 8.81 12.70
C ALA A 170 -12.05 9.48 12.23
N ALA A 171 -11.35 8.89 11.25
CA ALA A 171 -10.17 9.51 10.65
C ALA A 171 -10.52 10.77 9.84
N THR A 172 -11.62 10.76 9.07
CA THR A 172 -12.07 11.94 8.32
C THR A 172 -12.61 13.05 9.21
N GLU A 173 -13.27 12.73 10.33
CA GLU A 173 -13.72 13.70 11.33
C GLU A 173 -12.55 14.32 12.10
N GLY A 174 -11.52 13.52 12.44
CA GLY A 174 -10.26 14.01 13.01
C GLY A 174 -9.52 14.96 12.07
N LEU A 175 -9.49 14.65 10.77
CA LEU A 175 -8.91 15.53 9.74
C LEU A 175 -9.74 16.81 9.50
N ALA A 176 -11.07 16.73 9.62
CA ALA A 176 -11.96 17.89 9.50
C ALA A 176 -11.85 18.86 10.69
N LYS A 177 -11.66 18.34 11.91
CA LYS A 177 -11.55 19.17 13.14
C LYS A 177 -10.25 19.98 13.21
N VAL A 178 -9.16 19.51 12.59
CA VAL A 178 -7.88 20.24 12.54
C VAL A 178 -7.97 21.49 11.64
N GLY A 179 -8.93 21.54 10.70
CA GLY A 179 -9.12 22.69 9.80
C GLY A 179 -9.91 23.88 10.38
N LEU A 180 -10.38 23.82 11.64
CA LEU A 180 -11.30 24.82 12.20
C LEU A 180 -10.84 25.48 13.51
N SER A 181 -9.68 25.11 14.07
CA SER A 181 -9.13 25.79 15.25
C SER A 181 -8.01 26.75 14.89
N ASP A 182 -8.39 27.96 14.45
CA ASP A 182 -7.79 29.19 14.97
C ASP A 182 -8.62 30.41 14.54
N ALA A 183 -9.63 30.75 15.35
CA ALA A 183 -10.31 32.04 15.26
C ALA A 183 -10.88 32.45 16.63
N SER A 184 -10.01 32.84 17.56
CA SER A 184 -10.26 34.05 18.37
C SER A 184 -9.08 34.37 19.30
N ALA A 185 -8.40 35.50 19.04
CA ALA A 185 -7.95 36.47 20.05
C ALA A 185 -7.18 37.64 19.39
N THR A 186 -7.92 38.74 19.18
CA THR A 186 -7.55 40.17 19.29
C THR A 186 -6.13 40.68 18.97
N ALA A 187 -6.14 41.73 18.13
CA ALA A 187 -5.04 42.47 17.49
C ALA A 187 -3.94 43.08 18.38
N LYS A 188 -2.72 43.18 17.82
CA LYS A 188 -1.85 44.37 17.85
C LYS A 188 -0.88 44.41 16.66
N THR A 189 -0.72 45.60 16.11
CA THR A 189 0.07 46.00 14.95
C THR A 189 1.58 45.82 15.13
N GLY A 190 2.28 45.39 14.07
CA GLY A 190 3.75 45.33 14.04
C GLY A 190 4.28 44.59 12.82
N SER A 191 4.77 45.35 11.84
CA SER A 191 5.33 44.91 10.56
C SER A 191 6.61 44.09 10.71
N LYS A 192 6.56 42.81 10.29
CA LYS A 192 7.69 41.99 9.82
C LYS A 192 7.12 40.80 9.02
N PRO A 193 7.71 40.39 7.89
CA PRO A 193 7.25 39.19 7.21
C PRO A 193 7.60 38.01 8.11
N ARG A 194 6.61 37.49 8.84
CA ARG A 194 6.73 36.18 9.47
C ARG A 194 6.57 35.18 8.35
N ASP A 195 7.66 34.51 8.00
CA ASP A 195 7.61 33.19 7.41
C ASP A 195 6.59 32.37 8.20
N THR A 196 5.42 32.17 7.62
CA THR A 196 4.46 31.21 8.13
C THR A 196 5.08 29.85 7.92
N ALA A 197 5.74 29.34 8.97
CA ALA A 197 5.96 27.93 9.19
C ALA A 197 4.59 27.23 9.26
N SER A 198 3.97 27.02 8.10
CA SER A 198 2.73 26.29 7.94
C SER A 198 3.06 24.81 8.02
N GLY A 199 2.38 24.05 8.89
CA GLY A 199 2.65 22.63 9.09
C GLY A 199 2.47 21.76 7.84
N ARG A 200 1.86 22.29 6.77
CA ARG A 200 1.63 21.58 5.51
C ARG A 200 2.77 21.77 4.52
N ASP A 201 3.25 20.67 3.96
CA ASP A 201 4.36 20.63 3.02
C ASP A 201 3.99 19.73 1.83
N ALA A 202 3.35 20.33 0.82
CA ALA A 202 2.88 19.61 -0.35
C ALA A 202 4.05 19.00 -1.16
N ASP A 203 5.23 19.61 -1.14
CA ASP A 203 6.42 19.09 -1.82
C ASP A 203 6.94 17.82 -1.14
N LYS A 204 7.04 17.82 0.19
CA LYS A 204 7.37 16.59 0.94
C LYS A 204 6.30 15.52 0.79
N ALA A 205 5.02 15.90 0.81
CA ALA A 205 3.93 14.95 0.55
C ALA A 205 4.07 14.30 -0.82
N LEU A 206 4.40 15.09 -1.85
CA LEU A 206 4.63 14.60 -3.20
C LEU A 206 5.84 13.67 -3.27
N ASP A 207 6.94 13.95 -2.55
CA ASP A 207 8.09 13.06 -2.45
C ASP A 207 7.70 11.71 -1.84
N TYR A 208 7.04 11.71 -0.68
CA TYR A 208 6.56 10.48 -0.04
C TYR A 208 5.60 9.70 -0.93
N LEU A 209 4.69 10.38 -1.63
CA LEU A 209 3.78 9.75 -2.59
C LEU A 209 4.53 9.14 -3.78
N CYS A 210 5.58 9.79 -4.28
CA CYS A 210 6.44 9.25 -5.33
C CYS A 210 7.23 8.02 -4.86
N ARG A 211 7.76 8.04 -3.63
CA ARG A 211 8.42 6.89 -3.01
C ARG A 211 7.45 5.72 -2.82
N ALA A 212 6.23 6.02 -2.37
CA ALA A 212 5.12 5.07 -2.27
C ALA A 212 4.85 4.37 -3.61
N ILE A 213 4.65 5.13 -4.69
CA ILE A 213 4.43 4.59 -6.04
C ILE A 213 5.58 3.66 -6.46
N ARG A 214 6.84 4.05 -6.21
CA ARG A 214 8.01 3.22 -6.54
C ARG A 214 7.98 1.87 -5.81
N MET A 215 7.61 1.86 -4.53
CA MET A 215 7.47 0.63 -3.75
C MET A 215 6.31 -0.23 -4.24
N THR A 216 5.16 0.36 -4.58
CA THR A 216 4.04 -0.40 -5.15
C THR A 216 4.42 -1.01 -6.50
N THR A 217 5.14 -0.27 -7.37
CA THR A 217 5.66 -0.82 -8.64
C THR A 217 6.62 -1.99 -8.40
N LEU A 218 7.49 -1.89 -7.40
CA LEU A 218 8.41 -2.97 -7.05
C LEU A 218 7.66 -4.21 -6.55
N ALA A 219 6.66 -4.02 -5.68
CA ALA A 219 5.80 -5.11 -5.21
C ALA A 219 5.12 -5.83 -6.38
N ILE A 220 4.51 -5.08 -7.31
CA ILE A 220 3.87 -5.65 -8.51
C ILE A 220 4.86 -6.48 -9.32
N LYS A 221 6.08 -5.98 -9.55
CA LYS A 221 7.12 -6.74 -10.27
C LYS A 221 7.47 -8.05 -9.59
N HIS A 222 7.61 -8.06 -8.26
CA HIS A 222 7.88 -9.29 -7.52
C HIS A 222 6.72 -10.28 -7.66
N ILE A 223 5.47 -9.81 -7.50
CA ILE A 223 4.28 -10.66 -7.65
C ILE A 223 4.19 -11.24 -9.07
N ASP A 224 4.46 -10.43 -10.11
CA ASP A 224 4.39 -10.88 -11.50
C ASP A 224 5.44 -11.95 -11.81
N VAL A 225 6.62 -11.81 -11.23
CA VAL A 225 7.66 -12.84 -11.33
C VAL A 225 7.22 -14.12 -10.61
N VAL A 226 6.60 -14.02 -9.43
CA VAL A 226 6.05 -15.19 -8.70
C VAL A 226 5.03 -15.91 -9.59
N VAL A 227 4.01 -15.19 -10.06
CA VAL A 227 2.93 -15.74 -10.89
C VAL A 227 3.54 -16.38 -12.14
N ALA A 228 4.36 -15.66 -12.90
CA ALA A 228 4.92 -16.16 -14.16
C ALA A 228 5.80 -17.41 -14.00
N VAL A 229 6.49 -17.57 -12.86
CA VAL A 229 7.33 -18.75 -12.61
C VAL A 229 6.51 -19.91 -12.08
N LEU A 230 5.61 -19.67 -11.12
CA LEU A 230 4.78 -20.73 -10.53
C LEU A 230 3.76 -21.28 -11.53
N SER A 231 3.22 -20.46 -12.43
CA SER A 231 2.31 -20.91 -13.50
C SER A 231 2.91 -21.97 -14.43
N ARG A 232 4.23 -22.07 -14.53
CA ARG A 232 4.91 -23.09 -15.37
C ARG A 232 4.81 -24.50 -14.83
N PHE A 233 4.41 -24.64 -13.56
CA PHE A 233 4.28 -25.91 -12.85
C PHE A 233 2.82 -26.39 -12.80
N LEU A 234 1.91 -25.72 -13.52
CA LEU A 234 0.49 -26.07 -13.63
C LEU A 234 0.09 -26.26 -15.09
N ASP A 235 -0.94 -27.06 -15.30
CA ASP A 235 -1.50 -27.27 -16.63
C ASP A 235 -2.23 -26.00 -17.11
N PRO A 236 -2.22 -25.67 -18.42
CA PRO A 236 -2.86 -24.45 -18.94
C PRO A 236 -4.34 -24.30 -18.59
N ASP A 237 -5.08 -25.41 -18.59
CA ASP A 237 -6.52 -25.41 -18.24
C ASP A 237 -6.76 -25.07 -16.77
N GLU A 238 -5.86 -25.47 -15.88
CA GLU A 238 -5.93 -25.16 -14.45
C GLU A 238 -5.58 -23.70 -14.21
N LEU A 239 -4.56 -23.21 -14.91
CA LEU A 239 -4.19 -21.80 -14.89
C LEU A 239 -5.35 -20.91 -15.37
N ALA A 240 -6.06 -21.31 -16.43
CA ALA A 240 -7.22 -20.59 -16.94
C ALA A 240 -8.34 -20.50 -15.88
N ARG A 241 -8.67 -21.63 -15.22
CA ARG A 241 -9.65 -21.64 -14.12
C ARG A 241 -9.26 -20.73 -12.96
N LEU A 242 -7.98 -20.74 -12.56
CA LEU A 242 -7.49 -19.86 -11.49
C LEU A 242 -7.54 -18.38 -11.90
N ALA A 243 -7.30 -18.08 -13.17
CA ALA A 243 -7.41 -16.72 -13.70
C ALA A 243 -8.85 -16.22 -13.65
N GLU A 244 -9.84 -17.03 -14.04
CA GLU A 244 -11.26 -16.71 -13.95
C GLU A 244 -11.69 -16.41 -12.52
N ILE A 245 -11.31 -17.25 -11.55
CA ILE A 245 -11.63 -17.04 -10.12
C ILE A 245 -11.00 -15.73 -9.60
N SER A 246 -9.84 -15.35 -10.14
CA SER A 246 -9.13 -14.14 -9.73
C SER A 246 -9.66 -12.86 -10.41
N GLN A 247 -10.48 -12.98 -11.46
CA GLN A 247 -11.12 -11.84 -12.12
C GLN A 247 -12.19 -11.20 -11.22
N PRO A 248 -12.58 -9.93 -11.45
CA PRO A 248 -13.75 -9.37 -10.77
C PRO A 248 -14.96 -10.19 -11.17
N THR A 249 -15.82 -10.54 -10.21
CA THR A 249 -17.21 -10.84 -10.54
C THR A 249 -17.81 -9.57 -11.14
N THR A 250 -17.78 -9.44 -12.46
CA THR A 250 -18.80 -8.66 -13.14
C THR A 250 -20.09 -9.39 -12.88
N SER A 251 -20.81 -8.97 -11.84
CA SER A 251 -22.24 -9.26 -11.76
C SER A 251 -22.84 -8.79 -13.09
N PRO A 252 -23.55 -9.63 -13.86
CA PRO A 252 -24.43 -9.09 -14.87
C PRO A 252 -25.45 -8.21 -14.14
N ASP A 253 -25.59 -6.96 -14.58
CA ASP A 253 -26.69 -6.09 -14.15
C ASP A 253 -28.01 -6.81 -14.43
N PRO A 254 -28.85 -7.12 -13.43
CA PRO A 254 -30.22 -7.53 -13.67
C PRO A 254 -31.05 -6.25 -13.86
N SER A 255 -30.92 -5.59 -15.01
CA SER A 255 -31.87 -4.53 -15.40
C SER A 255 -31.95 -4.36 -16.91
N THR A 256 -32.55 -5.36 -17.56
CA THR A 256 -33.36 -5.15 -18.76
C THR A 256 -34.48 -6.17 -18.73
N ASP A 257 -35.56 -5.82 -18.05
CA ASP A 257 -36.93 -6.18 -18.41
C ASP A 257 -37.69 -4.86 -18.65
#